data_AF-A0AAT9G739-F1
#
_entry.id   AF-A0AAT9G739-F1
#
_cell.length_a   1.000
_cell.length_b   1.000
_cell.length_c   1.000
_cell.angle_alpha   90.00
_cell.angle_beta   90.00
_cell.angle_gamma   90.00
#
_symmetry.space_group_name_H-M   'P 1'
#
loop_
_entity.id
_entity.type
_entity.pdbx_description
1 polymer ?
#
loop_
_entity_poly.entity_id
_entity_poly.type
_entity_poly.pdbx_seq_one_letter_code
_entity_poly.pdbx_strand_id
1 'polypeptide(L)'
;MGEVVGAKLYLTESINPPIQYPAVSSILVFTTLGGVAALGIASLVTSYGFNWRIAFWMGAGVALIGTAARRSLRETPEFADAKRQLKKTFEQPSNVGSIDLKKLENNPIWQEKVNKTTILALFLMECMCPVYFYFTYIYCGNMLKTSCGYSAEQIIHQNFIVSIFGLLTSLILAYLSYRIYPLKIVKTLLLIFGVFVLACPYLLNNVNSSFDVFLVQLFVTLFVPTGPDLGWSIYYKHFPVFKRFSCASLPFAISRSLMYVVTSFSVVYLTEYWHHWGIMIILLPVCIGFAFGLFHFEKLEKEAGNYPQKPYVKV
;
A
#
# COMPACT_ATOMS: atom_id res chain seq x y z
N MET A 1 -9.76 1.83 -5.33
CA MET A 1 -8.34 1.49 -5.61
C MET A 1 -7.57 2.63 -6.28
N GLY A 2 -8.01 3.15 -7.44
CA GLY A 2 -7.34 4.29 -8.09
C GLY A 2 -7.35 5.60 -7.28
N GLU A 3 -8.28 5.77 -6.34
CA GLU A 3 -8.39 6.97 -5.50
C GLU A 3 -7.22 7.14 -4.53
N VAL A 4 -6.78 6.05 -3.89
CA VAL A 4 -5.61 6.07 -2.97
C VAL A 4 -4.35 6.44 -3.74
N VAL A 5 -4.15 5.84 -4.91
CA VAL A 5 -3.02 6.14 -5.82
C VAL A 5 -3.08 7.58 -6.30
N GLY A 6 -4.24 8.06 -6.73
CA GLY A 6 -4.44 9.44 -7.18
C GLY A 6 -4.21 10.47 -6.08
N ALA A 7 -4.68 10.22 -4.85
CA ALA A 7 -4.45 11.10 -3.71
C ALA A 7 -2.97 11.18 -3.32
N LYS A 8 -2.26 10.05 -3.30
CA LYS A 8 -0.82 9.99 -3.06
C LYS A 8 -0.05 10.76 -4.13
N LEU A 9 -0.43 10.58 -5.39
CA LEU A 9 0.16 11.30 -6.51
C LEU A 9 -0.07 12.82 -6.38
N TYR A 10 -1.30 13.23 -6.08
CA TYR A 10 -1.64 14.64 -5.87
C TYR A 10 -0.80 15.29 -4.79
N LEU A 11 -0.68 14.66 -3.62
CA LEU A 11 0.14 15.18 -2.52
C LEU A 11 1.64 15.17 -2.85
N THR A 12 2.10 14.16 -3.61
CA THR A 12 3.49 14.09 -4.09
C THR A 12 3.84 15.24 -5.02
N GLU A 13 2.91 15.69 -5.85
CA GLU A 13 3.15 16.78 -6.81
C GLU A 13 2.86 18.16 -6.20
N SER A 14 2.11 18.22 -5.10
CA SER A 14 1.69 19.49 -4.47
C SER A 14 2.59 19.97 -3.34
N ILE A 15 3.33 19.06 -2.69
CA ILE A 15 4.09 19.35 -1.47
C ILE A 15 5.57 19.01 -1.70
N ASN A 16 6.49 19.86 -1.27
CA ASN A 16 7.93 19.58 -1.36
C ASN A 16 8.46 18.79 -0.14
N PRO A 17 9.50 17.95 -0.31
CA PRO A 17 10.21 17.34 0.81
C PRO A 17 10.77 18.39 1.79
N PRO A 18 10.89 18.08 3.10
CA PRO A 18 10.63 16.79 3.74
C PRO A 18 9.17 16.57 4.17
N ILE A 19 8.32 17.61 4.16
CA ILE A 19 6.91 17.55 4.57
C ILE A 19 6.08 16.66 3.63
N GLN A 20 6.53 16.50 2.38
CA GLN A 20 5.93 15.59 1.41
C GLN A 20 5.79 14.15 1.94
N TYR A 21 6.79 13.63 2.66
CA TYR A 21 6.80 12.24 3.14
C TYR A 21 5.68 11.93 4.15
N PRO A 22 5.54 12.67 5.27
CA PRO A 22 4.43 12.46 6.20
C PRO A 22 3.08 12.79 5.58
N ALA A 23 3.00 13.80 4.69
CA ALA A 23 1.75 14.15 4.02
C ALA A 23 1.23 13.00 3.15
N VAL A 24 2.08 12.40 2.32
CA VAL A 24 1.72 11.22 1.51
C VAL A 24 1.41 10.02 2.40
N SER A 25 2.16 9.84 3.49
CA SER A 25 1.93 8.76 4.47
C SER A 25 0.59 8.91 5.21
N SER A 26 0.04 10.13 5.35
CA SER A 26 -1.26 10.35 5.97
C SER A 26 -2.41 9.65 5.23
N ILE A 27 -2.26 9.43 3.92
CA ILE A 27 -3.24 8.66 3.14
C ILE A 27 -3.34 7.21 3.67
N LEU A 28 -2.21 6.61 4.07
CA LEU A 28 -2.22 5.30 4.73
C LEU A 28 -2.97 5.38 6.06
N VAL A 29 -2.69 6.39 6.90
CA VAL A 29 -3.37 6.58 8.18
C VAL A 29 -4.89 6.62 8.01
N PHE A 30 -5.41 7.43 7.07
CA PHE A 30 -6.85 7.52 6.82
C PHE A 30 -7.44 6.24 6.20
N THR A 31 -6.67 5.54 5.37
CA THR A 31 -7.10 4.24 4.82
C THR A 31 -7.23 3.20 5.93
N THR A 32 -6.24 3.13 6.83
CA THR A 32 -6.25 2.25 8.00
C THR A 32 -7.37 2.63 8.97
N LEU A 33 -7.60 3.92 9.21
CA LEU A 33 -8.70 4.40 10.04
C LEU A 33 -10.06 3.94 9.52
N GLY A 34 -10.27 3.98 8.19
CA GLY A 34 -11.46 3.41 7.56
C GLY A 34 -11.62 1.91 7.83
N GLY A 35 -10.52 1.15 7.79
CA GLY A 35 -10.49 -0.27 8.15
C GLY A 35 -10.83 -0.52 9.63
N VAL A 36 -10.27 0.27 10.54
CA VAL A 36 -10.57 0.21 11.98
C VAL A 36 -12.04 0.51 12.24
N ALA A 37 -12.59 1.55 11.59
CA ALA A 37 -14.01 1.89 11.73
C ALA A 37 -14.91 0.76 11.21
N ALA A 38 -14.58 0.16 10.06
CA ALA A 38 -15.33 -0.97 9.52
C ALA A 38 -15.31 -2.19 10.46
N LEU A 39 -14.14 -2.54 11.01
CA LEU A 39 -14.01 -3.64 11.98
C LEU A 39 -14.68 -3.31 13.31
N GLY A 40 -14.65 -2.06 13.75
CA GLY A 40 -15.34 -1.61 14.96
C GLY A 40 -16.86 -1.73 14.82
N ILE A 41 -17.42 -1.27 13.69
CA ILE A 41 -18.85 -1.45 13.38
C ILE A 41 -19.18 -2.94 13.29
N ALA A 42 -18.36 -3.74 12.60
CA ALA A 42 -18.60 -5.18 12.48
C ALA A 42 -18.60 -5.85 13.87
N SER A 43 -17.62 -5.55 14.72
CA SER A 43 -17.52 -6.09 16.08
C SER A 43 -18.71 -5.69 16.93
N LEU A 44 -19.15 -4.42 16.89
CA LEU A 44 -20.33 -3.97 17.62
C LEU A 44 -21.60 -4.69 17.14
N VAL A 45 -21.79 -4.79 15.83
CA VAL A 45 -22.97 -5.40 15.23
C VAL A 45 -23.06 -6.90 15.57
N THR A 46 -21.94 -7.62 15.52
CA THR A 46 -21.92 -9.06 15.82
C THR A 46 -22.02 -9.37 17.30
N SER A 47 -21.46 -8.54 18.19
CA SER A 47 -21.43 -8.84 19.63
C SER A 47 -22.72 -8.49 20.37
N TYR A 48 -23.48 -7.51 19.87
CA TYR A 48 -24.71 -7.03 20.52
C TYR A 48 -26.00 -7.43 19.79
N GLY A 49 -25.90 -8.30 18.77
CA GLY A 49 -27.06 -8.80 18.02
C GLY A 49 -27.80 -7.72 17.22
N PHE A 50 -27.13 -6.62 16.86
CA PHE A 50 -27.72 -5.59 16.01
C PHE A 50 -28.01 -6.14 14.61
N ASN A 51 -28.91 -5.48 13.89
CA ASN A 51 -29.19 -5.85 12.50
C ASN A 51 -27.94 -5.65 11.63
N TRP A 52 -27.44 -6.73 11.01
CA TRP A 52 -26.25 -6.73 10.16
C TRP A 52 -26.29 -5.70 9.02
N ARG A 53 -27.50 -5.29 8.59
CA ARG A 53 -27.71 -4.26 7.58
C ARG A 53 -27.14 -2.89 7.97
N ILE A 54 -26.97 -2.62 9.28
CA ILE A 54 -26.40 -1.34 9.75
C ILE A 54 -24.99 -1.13 9.19
N ALA A 55 -24.18 -2.19 9.08
CA ALA A 55 -22.85 -2.09 8.48
C ALA A 55 -22.91 -1.61 7.02
N PHE A 56 -23.92 -2.06 6.26
CA PHE A 56 -24.14 -1.66 4.87
C PHE A 56 -24.62 -0.21 4.76
N TRP A 57 -25.54 0.22 5.63
CA TRP A 57 -26.03 1.60 5.67
C TRP A 57 -24.91 2.59 6.00
N MET A 58 -24.04 2.25 6.96
CA MET A 58 -22.87 3.06 7.30
C MET A 58 -21.90 3.17 6.12
N GLY A 59 -21.62 2.04 5.45
CA GLY A 59 -20.78 2.03 4.23
C GLY A 59 -21.35 2.89 3.10
N ALA A 60 -22.67 2.82 2.89
CA ALA A 60 -23.37 3.64 1.89
C ALA A 60 -23.27 5.14 2.20
N GLY A 61 -23.41 5.53 3.47
CA GLY A 61 -23.25 6.93 3.90
C GLY A 61 -21.85 7.47 3.61
N VAL A 62 -20.81 6.70 3.93
CA VAL A 62 -19.42 7.08 3.62
C VAL A 62 -19.20 7.21 2.11
N ALA A 63 -19.76 6.33 1.30
CA ALA A 63 -19.65 6.37 -0.15
C ALA A 63 -20.30 7.62 -0.77
N LEU A 64 -21.47 8.05 -0.26
CA LEU A 64 -22.14 9.27 -0.72
C LEU A 64 -21.31 10.52 -0.41
N ILE A 65 -20.80 10.63 0.82
CA ILE A 65 -19.93 11.74 1.23
C ILE A 65 -18.66 11.78 0.37
N GLY A 66 -18.03 10.62 0.17
CA GLY A 66 -16.84 10.49 -0.68
C GLY A 66 -17.10 10.92 -2.14
N THR A 67 -18.25 10.55 -2.69
CA THR A 67 -18.66 10.94 -4.05
C THR A 67 -18.85 12.46 -4.17
N ALA A 68 -19.48 13.08 -3.19
CA ALA A 68 -19.66 14.53 -3.15
C ALA A 68 -18.31 15.26 -3.04
N ALA A 69 -17.45 14.83 -2.11
CA ALA A 69 -16.11 15.39 -1.94
C ALA A 69 -15.28 15.30 -3.23
N ARG A 70 -15.36 14.17 -3.94
CA ARG A 70 -14.62 13.95 -5.19
C ARG A 70 -14.96 14.92 -6.30
N ARG A 71 -16.21 15.39 -6.39
CA ARG A 71 -16.63 16.38 -7.41
C ARG A 71 -15.97 17.75 -7.22
N SER A 72 -15.36 18.01 -6.07
CA SER A 72 -14.72 19.29 -5.74
C SER A 72 -13.20 19.34 -5.98
N LEU A 73 -12.56 18.20 -6.28
CA LEU A 73 -11.10 18.11 -6.43
C LEU A 73 -10.61 18.55 -7.82
N ARG A 74 -9.47 19.25 -7.87
CA ARG A 74 -8.79 19.70 -9.10
C ARG A 74 -7.73 18.69 -9.57
N GLU A 75 -7.33 18.76 -10.85
CA GLU A 75 -6.19 18.00 -11.40
C GLU A 75 -4.88 18.31 -10.64
N THR A 76 -3.90 17.40 -10.69
CA THR A 76 -2.62 17.56 -9.99
C THR A 76 -1.78 18.69 -10.60
N PRO A 77 -0.93 19.39 -9.82
CA PRO A 77 -0.22 20.58 -10.30
C PRO A 77 0.76 20.30 -11.45
N GLU A 78 1.57 19.24 -11.34
CA GLU A 78 2.54 18.89 -12.39
C GLU A 78 1.84 18.44 -13.67
N PHE A 79 0.74 17.68 -13.56
CA PHE A 79 -0.07 17.30 -14.72
C PHE A 79 -0.73 18.51 -15.37
N ALA A 80 -1.31 19.41 -14.56
CA ALA A 80 -1.94 20.63 -15.06
C ALA A 80 -0.92 21.56 -15.74
N ASP A 81 0.29 21.69 -15.19
CA ASP A 81 1.35 22.49 -15.79
C ASP A 81 1.90 21.84 -17.06
N ALA A 82 2.16 20.53 -17.06
CA ALA A 82 2.58 19.80 -18.26
C ALA A 82 1.53 19.91 -19.39
N LYS A 83 0.24 19.81 -19.06
CA LYS A 83 -0.87 20.04 -19.98
C LYS A 83 -0.91 21.49 -20.48
N ARG A 84 -0.62 22.47 -19.62
CA ARG A 84 -0.52 23.89 -19.99
C ARG A 84 0.69 24.17 -20.91
N GLN A 85 1.85 23.58 -20.64
CA GLN A 85 3.05 23.70 -21.47
C GLN A 85 2.82 23.11 -22.86
N LEU A 86 2.18 21.94 -22.95
CA LEU A 86 1.74 21.38 -24.23
C LEU A 86 0.80 22.36 -24.94
N LYS A 87 -0.24 22.85 -24.26
CA LYS A 87 -1.19 23.79 -24.87
C LYS A 87 -0.51 25.04 -25.43
N LYS A 88 0.42 25.65 -24.69
CA LYS A 88 1.22 26.81 -25.15
C LYS A 88 2.08 26.48 -26.37
N THR A 89 2.62 25.27 -26.45
CA THR A 89 3.44 24.82 -27.60
C THR A 89 2.60 24.70 -28.88
N PHE A 90 1.30 24.41 -28.74
CA PHE A 90 0.37 24.24 -29.87
C PHE A 90 -0.51 25.47 -30.16
N GLU A 91 -0.57 26.46 -29.27
CA GLU A 91 -1.25 27.75 -29.46
C GLU A 91 -0.43 28.78 -30.28
N GLN A 92 0.58 28.34 -31.06
CA GLN A 92 1.17 29.21 -32.08
C GLN A 92 0.09 29.63 -33.12
N PRO A 93 0.13 30.86 -33.67
CA PRO A 93 -1.01 31.49 -34.36
C PRO A 93 -1.53 30.77 -35.61
N SER A 94 -0.85 29.72 -36.10
CA SER A 94 -1.15 29.05 -37.36
C SER A 94 -2.11 27.86 -37.26
N ASN A 95 -2.49 27.37 -36.07
CA ASN A 95 -3.32 26.17 -35.92
C ASN A 95 -4.44 26.32 -34.87
N VAL A 96 -5.19 27.41 -34.92
CA VAL A 96 -6.39 27.61 -34.10
C VAL A 96 -7.53 26.78 -34.69
N GLY A 97 -7.72 25.53 -34.23
CA GLY A 97 -8.88 24.74 -34.65
C GLY A 97 -9.04 23.36 -34.03
N SER A 98 -7.97 22.63 -33.76
CA SER A 98 -8.06 21.31 -33.13
C SER A 98 -6.71 20.90 -32.57
N ILE A 99 -6.71 20.40 -31.32
CA ILE A 99 -5.53 19.74 -30.75
C ILE A 99 -5.35 18.44 -31.55
N ASP A 100 -4.43 18.46 -32.50
CA ASP A 100 -4.14 17.31 -33.34
C ASP A 100 -3.43 16.24 -32.50
N LEU A 101 -4.17 15.26 -32.00
CA LEU A 101 -3.68 14.20 -31.10
C LEU A 101 -2.44 13.46 -31.65
N LYS A 102 -2.30 13.40 -32.98
CA LYS A 102 -1.14 12.82 -33.67
C LYS A 102 0.13 13.65 -33.53
N LYS A 103 0.02 14.98 -33.39
CA LYS A 103 1.17 15.87 -33.07
C LYS A 103 1.53 15.80 -31.58
N LEU A 104 0.54 15.52 -30.72
CA LEU A 104 0.75 15.27 -29.29
C LEU A 104 1.56 13.99 -29.04
N GLU A 105 1.27 12.93 -29.80
CA GLU A 105 2.02 11.67 -29.76
C GLU A 105 3.49 11.86 -30.09
N ASN A 106 3.89 12.82 -30.93
CA ASN A 106 5.28 12.99 -31.33
C ASN A 106 6.11 13.89 -30.38
N ASN A 107 5.52 14.44 -29.31
CA ASN A 107 6.24 15.30 -28.39
C ASN A 107 7.22 14.48 -27.51
N PRO A 108 8.49 14.90 -27.34
CA PRO A 108 9.47 14.17 -26.53
C PRO A 108 9.04 13.94 -25.07
N ILE A 109 8.25 14.85 -24.48
CA ILE A 109 7.71 14.71 -23.12
C ILE A 109 6.62 13.62 -23.06
N TRP A 110 5.88 13.41 -24.16
CA TRP A 110 4.86 12.35 -24.26
C TRP A 110 5.47 10.99 -24.62
N GLN A 111 6.54 11.00 -25.43
CA GLN A 111 7.27 9.81 -25.88
C GLN A 111 8.28 9.27 -24.88
N GLU A 112 8.45 9.92 -23.73
CA GLU A 112 9.34 9.44 -22.68
C GLU A 112 9.04 7.97 -22.35
N LYS A 113 10.04 7.12 -22.56
CA LYS A 113 9.90 5.67 -22.46
C LYS A 113 9.87 5.28 -20.99
N VAL A 114 8.88 4.47 -20.62
CA VAL A 114 8.81 3.94 -19.27
C VAL A 114 9.79 2.78 -19.13
N ASN A 115 10.60 2.82 -18.08
CA ASN A 115 11.47 1.71 -17.73
C ASN A 115 10.63 0.53 -17.21
N LYS A 116 10.60 -0.57 -17.97
CA LYS A 116 9.86 -1.80 -17.64
C LYS A 116 10.35 -2.43 -16.33
N THR A 117 11.64 -2.34 -16.03
CA THR A 117 12.23 -2.84 -14.78
C THR A 117 11.70 -2.06 -13.58
N THR A 118 11.51 -0.75 -13.72
CA THR A 118 10.94 0.09 -12.65
C THR A 118 9.46 -0.23 -12.40
N ILE A 119 8.69 -0.51 -13.46
CA ILE A 119 7.29 -1.00 -13.30
C ILE A 119 7.28 -2.35 -12.58
N LEU A 120 8.15 -3.29 -13.00
CA LEU A 120 8.25 -4.61 -12.37
C LEU A 120 8.66 -4.52 -10.90
N ALA A 121 9.65 -3.67 -10.59
CA ALA A 121 10.08 -3.39 -9.23
C ALA A 121 8.92 -2.89 -8.36
N LEU A 122 8.15 -1.92 -8.86
CA LEU A 122 6.97 -1.41 -8.15
C LEU A 122 5.90 -2.49 -7.96
N PHE A 123 5.62 -3.29 -9.00
CA PHE A 123 4.67 -4.39 -8.95
C PHE A 123 5.05 -5.42 -7.87
N LEU A 124 6.30 -5.85 -7.83
CA LEU A 124 6.78 -6.82 -6.84
C LEU A 124 6.68 -6.27 -5.41
N MET A 125 6.91 -4.98 -5.21
CA MET A 125 6.70 -4.33 -3.91
C MET A 125 5.21 -4.28 -3.53
N GLU A 126 4.34 -3.97 -4.49
CA GLU A 126 2.88 -3.93 -4.27
C GLU A 126 2.27 -5.29 -3.89
N CYS A 127 2.87 -6.40 -4.33
CA CYS A 127 2.42 -7.75 -3.96
C CYS A 127 2.47 -8.03 -2.44
N MET A 128 3.31 -7.32 -1.68
CA MET A 128 3.39 -7.50 -0.22
C MET A 128 2.06 -7.18 0.46
N CYS A 129 1.37 -6.12 0.02
CA CYS A 129 0.17 -5.62 0.68
C CYS A 129 -0.99 -6.63 0.79
N PRO A 130 -1.47 -7.20 -0.32
CA PRO A 130 -2.55 -8.19 -0.28
C PRO A 130 -2.14 -9.47 0.48
N VAL A 131 -0.87 -9.87 0.42
CA VAL A 131 -0.36 -11.09 1.06
C VAL A 131 -0.37 -10.98 2.58
N TYR A 132 0.20 -9.90 3.14
CA TYR A 132 0.18 -9.73 4.58
C TYR A 132 -1.24 -9.51 5.10
N PHE A 133 -2.11 -8.82 4.34
CA PHE A 133 -3.51 -8.64 4.71
C PHE A 133 -4.21 -9.99 4.83
N TYR A 134 -4.07 -10.84 3.80
CA TYR A 134 -4.62 -12.20 3.82
C TYR A 134 -4.06 -12.99 5.00
N PHE A 135 -2.74 -12.99 5.19
CA PHE A 135 -2.10 -13.70 6.30
C PHE A 135 -2.66 -13.26 7.66
N THR A 136 -2.69 -11.95 7.90
CA THR A 136 -3.06 -11.38 9.21
C THR A 136 -4.53 -11.59 9.53
N TYR A 137 -5.45 -11.36 8.59
CA TYR A 137 -6.88 -11.32 8.90
C TYR A 137 -7.62 -12.60 8.50
N ILE A 138 -7.19 -13.26 7.42
CA ILE A 138 -7.89 -14.43 6.87
C ILE A 138 -7.22 -15.70 7.37
N TYR A 139 -5.90 -15.84 7.19
CA TYR A 139 -5.19 -17.06 7.57
C TYR A 139 -5.15 -17.25 9.10
N CYS A 140 -4.67 -16.24 9.84
CA CYS A 140 -4.72 -16.28 11.30
C CYS A 140 -6.16 -16.34 11.82
N GLY A 141 -7.12 -15.71 11.14
CA GLY A 141 -8.55 -15.83 11.46
C GLY A 141 -9.06 -17.27 11.36
N ASN A 142 -8.65 -18.00 10.32
CA ASN A 142 -8.97 -19.41 10.17
C ASN A 142 -8.31 -20.25 11.27
N MET A 143 -7.05 -19.97 11.62
CA MET A 143 -6.37 -20.67 12.74
C MET A 143 -7.06 -20.43 14.09
N LEU A 144 -7.51 -19.21 14.37
CA LEU A 144 -8.31 -18.92 15.58
C LEU A 144 -9.58 -19.79 15.61
N LYS A 145 -10.24 -19.93 14.46
CA LYS A 145 -11.44 -20.78 14.34
C LYS A 145 -11.13 -22.26 14.55
N THR A 146 -10.15 -22.80 13.82
CA THR A 146 -9.90 -24.26 13.77
C THR A 146 -9.11 -24.77 14.97
N SER A 147 -8.11 -24.00 15.42
CA SER A 147 -7.17 -24.44 16.46
C SER A 147 -7.54 -23.90 17.84
N CYS A 148 -8.14 -22.71 17.93
CA CYS A 148 -8.52 -22.08 19.21
C CYS A 148 -10.03 -22.12 19.51
N GLY A 149 -10.85 -22.67 18.59
CA GLY A 149 -12.30 -22.79 18.77
C GLY A 149 -13.05 -21.46 18.81
N TYR A 150 -12.46 -20.36 18.31
CA TYR A 150 -13.09 -19.05 18.33
C TYR A 150 -14.34 -19.00 17.45
N SER A 151 -15.37 -18.29 17.93
CA SER A 151 -16.51 -17.91 17.12
C SER A 151 -16.14 -16.81 16.12
N ALA A 152 -16.98 -16.63 15.09
CA ALA A 152 -16.78 -15.55 14.12
C ALA A 152 -16.77 -14.15 14.78
N GLU A 153 -17.60 -13.95 15.81
CA GLU A 153 -17.66 -12.72 16.61
C GLU A 153 -16.32 -12.45 17.31
N GLN A 154 -15.75 -13.46 17.97
CA GLN A 154 -14.47 -13.35 18.68
C GLN A 154 -13.32 -13.04 17.71
N ILE A 155 -13.31 -13.65 16.52
CA ILE A 155 -12.31 -13.37 15.48
C ILE A 155 -12.43 -11.92 15.00
N ILE A 156 -13.65 -11.43 14.75
CA ILE A 156 -13.89 -10.04 14.34
C ILE A 156 -13.41 -9.08 15.43
N HIS A 157 -13.70 -9.37 16.70
CA HIS A 157 -13.27 -8.55 17.82
C HIS A 157 -11.74 -8.50 17.97
N GLN A 158 -11.05 -9.65 17.87
CA GLN A 158 -9.59 -9.69 17.88
C GLN A 158 -8.99 -8.93 16.69
N ASN A 159 -9.55 -9.11 15.49
CA ASN A 159 -9.12 -8.39 14.29
C ASN A 159 -9.33 -6.87 14.43
N PHE A 160 -10.41 -6.44 15.10
CA PHE A 160 -10.62 -5.04 15.45
C PHE A 160 -9.47 -4.52 16.34
N ILE A 161 -9.09 -5.24 17.39
CA ILE A 161 -7.95 -4.86 18.26
C ILE A 161 -6.65 -4.79 17.43
N VAL A 162 -6.35 -5.81 16.62
CA VAL A 162 -5.17 -5.81 15.74
C VAL A 162 -5.15 -4.58 14.81
N SER A 163 -6.32 -4.20 14.27
CA SER A 163 -6.42 -3.03 13.39
C SER A 163 -6.12 -1.70 14.10
N ILE A 164 -6.43 -1.57 15.40
CA ILE A 164 -6.07 -0.40 16.21
C ILE A 164 -4.54 -0.28 16.29
N PHE A 165 -3.83 -1.39 16.52
CA PHE A 165 -2.36 -1.40 16.48
C PHE A 165 -1.82 -1.06 15.09
N GLY A 166 -2.49 -1.49 14.03
CA GLY A 166 -2.18 -1.06 12.66
C GLY A 166 -2.31 0.46 12.46
N LEU A 167 -3.33 1.08 13.05
CA LEU A 167 -3.50 2.53 13.02
C LEU A 167 -2.39 3.25 13.80
N LEU A 168 -2.05 2.78 15.00
CA LEU A 168 -0.94 3.33 15.78
C LEU A 168 0.39 3.22 15.01
N THR A 169 0.62 2.08 14.37
CA THR A 169 1.81 1.84 13.53
C THR A 169 1.86 2.83 12.37
N SER A 170 0.76 3.03 11.64
CA SER A 170 0.74 3.98 10.51
C SER A 170 0.96 5.42 10.95
N LEU A 171 0.45 5.83 12.12
CA LEU A 171 0.73 7.14 12.72
C LEU A 171 2.21 7.30 13.08
N ILE A 172 2.82 6.30 13.72
CA ILE A 172 4.24 6.31 14.07
C ILE A 172 5.10 6.38 12.81
N LEU A 173 4.79 5.57 11.79
CA LEU A 173 5.54 5.56 10.52
C LEU A 173 5.39 6.88 9.76
N ALA A 174 4.19 7.48 9.74
CA ALA A 174 3.97 8.79 9.15
C ALA A 174 4.78 9.88 9.88
N TYR A 175 4.86 9.83 11.20
CA TYR A 175 5.71 10.75 11.96
C TYR A 175 7.21 10.51 11.71
N LEU A 176 7.65 9.24 11.70
CA LEU A 176 9.04 8.89 11.46
C LEU A 176 9.52 9.30 10.07
N SER A 177 8.64 9.27 9.06
CA SER A 177 8.99 9.67 7.68
C SER A 177 9.33 11.16 7.54
N TYR A 178 8.94 12.00 8.51
CA TYR A 178 9.40 13.38 8.60
C TYR A 178 10.86 13.49 9.02
N ARG A 179 11.33 12.60 9.91
CA ARG A 179 12.68 12.66 10.50
C ARG A 179 13.69 11.76 9.80
N ILE A 180 13.25 10.59 9.34
CA ILE A 180 14.06 9.55 8.74
C ILE A 180 13.61 9.37 7.30
N TYR A 181 14.59 9.32 6.39
CA TYR A 181 14.31 9.10 4.98
C TYR A 181 13.50 7.81 4.77
N PRO A 182 12.36 7.85 4.03
CA PRO A 182 11.46 6.72 3.93
C PRO A 182 12.11 5.39 3.52
N LEU A 183 13.04 5.39 2.54
CA LEU A 183 13.71 4.16 2.12
C LEU A 183 14.53 3.50 3.24
N LYS A 184 15.09 4.28 4.17
CA LYS A 184 15.83 3.73 5.32
C LYS A 184 14.87 3.02 6.27
N ILE A 185 13.71 3.60 6.55
CA ILE A 185 12.66 3.00 7.38
C ILE A 185 12.21 1.66 6.77
N VAL A 186 11.87 1.67 5.47
CA VAL A 186 11.39 0.48 4.75
C VAL A 186 12.43 -0.64 4.74
N LYS A 187 13.71 -0.29 4.58
CA LYS A 187 14.82 -1.26 4.61
C LYS A 187 14.98 -1.91 5.98
N THR A 188 14.86 -1.14 7.06
CA THR A 188 14.88 -1.69 8.43
C THR A 188 13.69 -2.63 8.67
N LEU A 189 12.48 -2.23 8.26
CA LEU A 189 11.29 -3.08 8.38
C LEU A 189 11.44 -4.39 7.60
N LEU A 190 11.95 -4.32 6.37
CA LEU A 190 12.19 -5.51 5.53
C LEU A 190 13.17 -6.49 6.19
N LEU A 191 14.23 -6.00 6.84
CA LEU A 191 15.20 -6.84 7.54
C LEU A 191 14.53 -7.55 8.72
N ILE A 192 13.83 -6.81 9.57
CA ILE A 192 13.12 -7.35 10.74
C ILE A 192 12.07 -8.38 10.30
N PHE A 193 11.28 -8.03 9.29
CA PHE A 193 10.25 -8.90 8.73
C PHE A 193 10.82 -10.15 8.06
N GLY A 194 11.97 -10.03 7.38
CA GLY A 194 12.66 -11.15 6.76
C GLY A 194 13.08 -12.23 7.76
N VAL A 195 13.62 -11.82 8.92
CA VAL A 195 13.95 -12.75 10.01
C VAL A 195 12.68 -13.45 10.53
N PHE A 196 11.60 -12.68 10.70
CA PHE A 196 10.32 -13.24 11.13
C PHE A 196 9.73 -14.24 10.14
N VAL A 197 9.80 -13.99 8.83
CA VAL A 197 9.28 -14.90 7.81
C VAL A 197 9.93 -16.29 7.92
N LEU A 198 11.22 -16.35 8.28
CA LEU A 198 11.92 -17.62 8.51
C LEU A 198 11.45 -18.33 9.80
N ALA A 199 11.18 -17.57 10.86
CA ALA A 199 10.69 -18.11 12.14
C ALA A 199 9.18 -18.44 12.12
N CYS A 200 8.41 -17.84 11.21
CA CYS A 200 6.95 -17.85 11.20
C CYS A 200 6.33 -19.26 11.21
N PRO A 201 6.74 -20.23 10.36
CA PRO A 201 6.16 -21.56 10.40
C PRO A 201 6.36 -22.27 11.74
N TYR A 202 7.54 -22.09 12.35
CA TYR A 202 7.82 -22.65 13.67
C TYR A 202 6.91 -22.03 14.74
N LEU A 203 6.75 -20.70 14.74
CA LEU A 203 5.84 -20.03 15.67
C LEU A 203 4.41 -20.52 15.51
N LEU A 204 3.93 -20.68 14.27
CA LEU A 204 2.58 -21.15 13.97
C LEU A 204 2.34 -22.62 14.38
N ASN A 205 3.33 -23.50 14.22
CA ASN A 205 3.25 -24.89 14.67
C ASN A 205 3.18 -25.03 16.20
N ASN A 206 3.63 -24.03 16.95
CA ASN A 206 3.68 -24.03 18.42
C ASN A 206 2.64 -23.10 19.06
N VAL A 207 1.58 -22.75 18.32
CA VAL A 207 0.44 -22.00 18.85
C VAL A 207 -0.35 -22.88 19.80
N ASN A 208 -0.42 -22.49 21.08
CA ASN A 208 -1.18 -23.19 22.11
C ASN A 208 -2.42 -22.39 22.54
N SER A 209 -2.45 -21.09 22.22
CA SER A 209 -3.51 -20.18 22.62
C SER A 209 -3.84 -19.15 21.54
N SER A 210 -5.04 -18.58 21.64
CA SER A 210 -5.46 -17.45 20.80
C SER A 210 -4.56 -16.22 20.97
N PHE A 211 -3.93 -16.08 22.14
CA PHE A 211 -2.96 -15.03 22.41
C PHE A 211 -1.68 -15.19 21.59
N ASP A 212 -1.23 -16.43 21.33
CA ASP A 212 -0.05 -16.67 20.47
C ASP A 212 -0.32 -16.20 19.03
N VAL A 213 -1.54 -16.48 18.53
CA VAL A 213 -1.97 -15.98 17.21
C VAL A 213 -2.06 -14.45 17.21
N PHE A 214 -2.58 -13.86 18.29
CA PHE A 214 -2.63 -12.41 18.44
C PHE A 214 -1.23 -11.78 18.38
N LEU A 215 -0.23 -12.35 19.06
CA LEU A 215 1.15 -11.88 19.01
C LEU A 215 1.74 -11.96 17.59
N VAL A 216 1.46 -13.04 16.86
CA VAL A 216 1.84 -13.18 15.45
C VAL A 216 1.19 -12.10 14.58
N GLN A 217 -0.11 -11.87 14.73
CA GLN A 217 -0.83 -10.82 14.01
C GLN A 217 -0.28 -9.42 14.33
N LEU A 218 0.02 -9.15 15.60
CA LEU A 218 0.62 -7.89 16.03
C LEU A 218 2.01 -7.69 15.42
N PHE A 219 2.87 -8.71 15.46
CA PHE A 219 4.20 -8.62 14.87
C PHE A 219 4.14 -8.25 13.39
N VAL A 220 3.30 -8.97 12.62
CA VAL A 220 3.12 -8.69 11.19
C VAL A 220 2.60 -7.27 10.98
N THR A 221 1.60 -6.85 11.76
CA THR A 221 1.00 -5.51 11.63
C THR A 221 2.01 -4.40 11.95
N LEU A 222 2.89 -4.59 12.92
CA LEU A 222 3.88 -3.61 13.36
C LEU A 222 5.08 -3.51 12.40
N PHE A 223 5.54 -4.66 11.89
CA PHE A 223 6.84 -4.76 11.22
C PHE A 223 6.78 -5.08 9.73
N VAL A 224 5.59 -5.35 9.17
CA VAL A 224 5.50 -5.58 7.73
C VAL A 224 6.01 -4.33 6.99
N PRO A 225 6.88 -4.51 5.99
CA PRO A 225 7.33 -3.40 5.18
C PRO A 225 6.16 -2.94 4.30
N THR A 226 5.29 -2.09 4.85
CA THR A 226 4.24 -1.33 4.15
C THR A 226 4.85 -0.28 3.20
N GLY A 227 6.09 -0.51 2.76
CA GLY A 227 7.00 0.46 2.18
C GLY A 227 6.63 1.11 0.86
N PRO A 228 5.68 0.64 0.03
CA PRO A 228 5.12 1.48 -1.01
C PRO A 228 4.62 2.79 -0.41
N ASP A 229 3.89 2.71 0.71
CA ASP A 229 3.14 3.82 1.31
C ASP A 229 4.00 4.98 1.83
N LEU A 230 5.17 4.64 2.38
CA LEU A 230 6.17 5.60 2.84
C LEU A 230 7.02 6.16 1.70
N GLY A 231 7.28 5.33 0.67
CA GLY A 231 8.17 5.66 -0.44
C GLY A 231 7.47 6.15 -1.72
N TRP A 232 6.14 6.20 -1.81
CA TRP A 232 5.45 6.58 -3.06
C TRP A 232 5.88 7.93 -3.62
N SER A 233 6.11 8.89 -2.74
CA SER A 233 6.58 10.23 -3.10
C SER A 233 7.95 10.21 -3.79
N ILE A 234 8.71 9.13 -3.58
CA ILE A 234 10.00 8.86 -4.19
C ILE A 234 9.79 8.06 -5.48
N TYR A 235 9.06 6.94 -5.41
CA TYR A 235 8.88 6.01 -6.54
C TYR A 235 8.21 6.66 -7.75
N TYR A 236 7.22 7.53 -7.53
CA TYR A 236 6.48 8.19 -8.61
C TYR A 236 7.30 9.16 -9.42
N LYS A 237 8.28 9.82 -8.79
CA LYS A 237 9.14 10.78 -9.47
C LYS A 237 10.03 10.13 -10.53
N HIS A 238 10.24 8.81 -10.44
CA HIS A 238 10.96 8.02 -11.45
C HIS A 238 10.12 7.61 -12.67
N PHE A 239 8.83 7.99 -12.72
CA PHE A 239 7.98 7.77 -13.89
C PHE A 239 7.70 9.07 -14.64
N PRO A 240 7.58 9.02 -15.99
CA PRO A 240 7.20 10.15 -16.82
C PRO A 240 5.87 10.76 -16.38
N VAL A 241 5.77 12.09 -16.30
CA VAL A 241 4.62 12.83 -15.75
C VAL A 241 3.28 12.36 -16.35
N PHE A 242 3.19 12.25 -17.68
CA PHE A 242 1.94 11.84 -18.35
C PHE A 242 1.55 10.37 -18.18
N LYS A 243 2.51 9.51 -17.80
CA LYS A 243 2.29 8.05 -17.65
C LYS A 243 2.30 7.62 -16.17
N ARG A 244 2.70 8.51 -15.27
CA ARG A 244 2.92 8.26 -13.84
C ARG A 244 1.71 7.63 -13.16
N PHE A 245 0.50 8.16 -13.40
CA PHE A 245 -0.72 7.57 -12.84
C PHE A 245 -0.95 6.13 -13.32
N SER A 246 -0.78 5.84 -14.61
CA SER A 246 -0.95 4.49 -15.15
C SER A 246 0.13 3.53 -14.66
N CYS A 247 1.40 3.98 -14.65
CA CYS A 247 2.53 3.21 -14.13
C CYS A 247 2.42 2.92 -12.63
N ALA A 248 1.68 3.73 -11.90
CA ALA A 248 1.38 3.55 -10.49
C ALA A 248 0.17 2.64 -10.24
N SER A 249 -0.95 2.99 -10.88
CA SER A 249 -2.26 2.37 -10.62
C SER A 249 -2.34 0.95 -11.16
N LEU A 250 -1.68 0.65 -12.28
CA LEU A 250 -1.73 -0.66 -12.89
C LEU A 250 -1.01 -1.72 -12.04
N PRO A 251 0.26 -1.53 -11.60
CA PRO A 251 0.89 -2.43 -10.63
C PRO A 251 0.10 -2.60 -9.34
N PHE A 252 -0.45 -1.51 -8.81
CA PHE A 252 -1.28 -1.51 -7.59
C PHE A 252 -2.54 -2.39 -7.74
N ALA A 253 -3.22 -2.31 -8.88
CA ALA A 253 -4.45 -3.06 -9.13
C ALA A 253 -4.14 -4.54 -9.44
N ILE A 254 -3.19 -4.80 -10.36
CA ILE A 254 -2.83 -6.15 -10.79
C ILE A 254 -2.29 -6.95 -9.60
N SER A 255 -1.43 -6.37 -8.77
CA SER A 255 -0.89 -7.06 -7.59
C SER A 255 -2.01 -7.54 -6.65
N ARG A 256 -3.02 -6.71 -6.38
CA ARG A 256 -4.15 -7.09 -5.53
C ARG A 256 -5.01 -8.15 -6.18
N SER A 257 -5.38 -7.98 -7.44
CA SER A 257 -6.17 -8.96 -8.18
C SER A 257 -5.47 -10.32 -8.25
N LEU A 258 -4.18 -10.33 -8.56
CA LEU A 258 -3.39 -11.56 -8.65
C LEU A 258 -3.17 -12.19 -7.29
N MET A 259 -2.65 -11.42 -6.32
CA MET A 259 -2.23 -11.99 -5.05
C MET A 259 -3.42 -12.44 -4.20
N TYR A 260 -4.58 -11.79 -4.25
CA TYR A 260 -5.75 -12.30 -3.54
C TYR A 260 -6.25 -13.63 -4.11
N VAL A 261 -6.14 -13.82 -5.43
CA VAL A 261 -6.44 -15.12 -6.05
C VAL A 261 -5.40 -16.14 -5.59
N VAL A 262 -4.11 -15.84 -5.74
CA VAL A 262 -3.02 -16.75 -5.33
C VAL A 262 -3.15 -17.13 -3.86
N THR A 263 -3.32 -16.19 -2.93
CA THR A 263 -3.42 -16.50 -1.51
C THR A 263 -4.67 -17.29 -1.18
N SER A 264 -5.83 -16.96 -1.77
CA SER A 264 -7.09 -17.62 -1.44
C SER A 264 -7.13 -19.08 -1.90
N PHE A 265 -6.56 -19.39 -3.07
CA PHE A 265 -6.54 -20.76 -3.59
C PHE A 265 -5.31 -21.54 -3.14
N SER A 266 -4.11 -20.96 -3.24
CA SER A 266 -2.87 -21.70 -2.98
C SER A 266 -2.68 -22.02 -1.51
N VAL A 267 -3.03 -21.13 -0.58
CA VAL A 267 -2.77 -21.37 0.85
C VAL A 267 -3.50 -22.62 1.36
N VAL A 268 -4.71 -22.89 0.87
CA VAL A 268 -5.48 -24.08 1.27
C VAL A 268 -4.72 -25.36 0.90
N TYR A 269 -4.33 -25.52 -0.37
CA TYR A 269 -3.58 -26.69 -0.81
C TYR A 269 -2.20 -26.79 -0.15
N LEU A 270 -1.48 -25.68 -0.07
CA LEU A 270 -0.14 -25.66 0.51
C LEU A 270 -0.13 -26.03 2.00
N THR A 271 -1.18 -25.65 2.73
CA THR A 271 -1.30 -25.98 4.15
C THR A 271 -1.85 -27.38 4.39
N GLU A 272 -2.57 -27.96 3.43
CA GLU A 272 -2.94 -29.38 3.45
C GLU A 272 -1.72 -30.28 3.26
N TYR A 273 -0.86 -30.00 2.28
CA TYR A 273 0.32 -30.83 2.02
C TYR A 273 1.48 -30.57 2.98
N TRP A 274 1.80 -29.31 3.27
CA TRP A 274 3.03 -28.92 3.99
C TRP A 274 2.75 -28.18 5.31
N HIS A 275 1.52 -28.26 5.83
CA HIS A 275 1.12 -27.56 7.06
C HIS A 275 1.49 -26.07 7.04
N HIS A 276 1.92 -25.50 8.16
CA HIS A 276 2.32 -24.09 8.25
C HIS A 276 3.57 -23.74 7.42
N TRP A 277 4.37 -24.72 6.99
CA TRP A 277 5.52 -24.49 6.10
C TRP A 277 5.10 -24.11 4.69
N GLY A 278 3.92 -24.55 4.23
CA GLY A 278 3.38 -24.17 2.92
C GLY A 278 3.26 -22.66 2.73
N ILE A 279 3.08 -21.90 3.81
CA ILE A 279 2.98 -20.43 3.77
C ILE A 279 4.30 -19.79 3.27
N MET A 280 5.45 -20.40 3.56
CA MET A 280 6.74 -19.86 3.12
C MET A 280 6.87 -19.77 1.60
N ILE A 281 6.21 -20.67 0.87
CA ILE A 281 6.22 -20.69 -0.60
C ILE A 281 5.63 -19.40 -1.16
N ILE A 282 4.76 -18.72 -0.42
CA ILE A 282 4.19 -17.42 -0.81
C ILE A 282 4.98 -16.27 -0.17
N LEU A 283 5.26 -16.34 1.13
CA LEU A 283 5.90 -15.23 1.84
C LEU A 283 7.34 -14.99 1.38
N LEU A 284 8.14 -16.03 1.13
CA LEU A 284 9.54 -15.86 0.71
C LEU A 284 9.67 -15.18 -0.66
N PRO A 285 9.01 -15.64 -1.74
CA PRO A 285 9.10 -14.96 -3.04
C PRO A 285 8.61 -13.51 -2.98
N VAL A 286 7.57 -13.23 -2.19
CA VAL A 286 7.05 -11.87 -2.01
C VAL A 286 8.04 -10.99 -1.27
N CYS A 287 8.72 -11.49 -0.22
CA CYS A 287 9.78 -10.76 0.47
C CYS A 287 10.99 -10.52 -0.43
N ILE A 288 11.40 -11.52 -1.22
CA ILE A 288 12.51 -11.39 -2.17
C ILE A 288 12.16 -10.38 -3.27
N GLY A 289 10.95 -10.45 -3.84
CA GLY A 289 10.46 -9.49 -4.82
C GLY A 289 10.39 -8.06 -4.28
N PHE A 290 9.95 -7.92 -3.03
CA PHE A 290 9.95 -6.63 -2.34
C PHE A 290 11.36 -6.09 -2.16
N ALA A 291 12.31 -6.94 -1.72
CA ALA A 291 13.71 -6.57 -1.56
C ALA A 291 14.32 -6.10 -2.89
N PHE A 292 14.08 -6.85 -3.97
CA PHE A 292 14.52 -6.48 -5.31
C PHE A 292 14.00 -5.09 -5.70
N GLY A 293 12.70 -4.84 -5.52
CA GLY A 293 12.12 -3.53 -5.86
C GLY A 293 12.69 -2.40 -5.01
N LEU A 294 12.86 -2.63 -3.71
CA LEU A 294 13.44 -1.64 -2.80
C LEU A 294 14.87 -1.26 -3.18
N PHE A 295 15.72 -2.25 -3.47
CA PHE A 295 17.11 -2.00 -3.89
C PHE A 295 17.20 -1.33 -5.26
N HIS A 296 16.29 -1.65 -6.19
CA HIS A 296 16.18 -0.97 -7.47
C HIS A 296 15.89 0.53 -7.29
N PHE A 297 14.91 0.90 -6.47
CA PHE A 297 14.62 2.30 -6.19
C PHE A 297 15.71 2.99 -5.36
N GLU A 298 16.38 2.29 -4.44
CA GLU A 298 17.55 2.82 -3.73
C GLU A 298 18.68 3.17 -4.72
N LYS A 299 18.91 2.32 -5.72
CA LYS A 299 19.89 2.59 -6.79
C LYS A 299 19.52 3.82 -7.60
N LEU A 300 18.25 3.92 -8.06
CA LEU A 300 17.78 5.08 -8.82
C LEU A 300 17.91 6.39 -8.03
N GLU A 301 17.60 6.38 -6.73
CA GLU A 301 17.76 7.57 -5.88
C GLU A 301 19.22 7.99 -5.68
N LYS A 302 20.15 7.01 -5.61
CA LYS A 302 21.59 7.30 -5.53
C LYS A 302 22.11 7.87 -6.85
N GLU A 303 21.69 7.31 -7.98
CA GLU A 303 22.05 7.81 -9.32
C GLU A 303 21.51 9.22 -9.57
N ALA A 304 20.31 9.53 -9.05
CA ALA A 304 19.71 10.86 -9.11
C ALA A 304 20.31 11.87 -8.11
N GLY A 305 21.20 11.44 -7.21
CA GLY A 305 21.79 12.31 -6.17
C GLY A 305 20.82 12.71 -5.03
N ASN A 306 19.63 12.12 -4.99
CA ASN A 306 18.59 12.45 -4.00
C ASN A 306 18.73 11.66 -2.69
N TYR A 307 19.57 10.62 -2.67
CA TYR A 307 19.74 9.75 -1.50
C TYR A 307 20.55 10.45 -0.38
N PRO A 308 19.99 10.60 0.83
CA PRO A 308 20.62 11.40 1.88
C PRO A 308 21.84 10.69 2.51
N GLN A 309 23.01 11.34 2.39
CA GLN A 309 24.27 10.92 3.04
C GLN A 309 24.31 11.22 4.56
N LYS A 310 23.50 12.17 5.05
CA LYS A 310 23.37 12.57 6.47
C LYS A 310 21.89 12.64 6.88
N PRO A 311 21.52 12.51 8.17
CA PRO A 311 20.13 12.68 8.62
C PRO A 311 19.59 14.09 8.31
N TYR A 312 18.30 14.18 7.97
CA TYR A 312 17.65 15.39 7.43
C TYR A 312 17.58 16.58 8.40
N VAL A 313 17.69 16.33 9.70
CA VAL A 313 17.58 17.35 10.73
C VAL A 313 18.87 17.33 11.54
N LYS A 314 19.67 18.40 11.43
CA LYS A 314 20.66 18.71 12.46
C LYS A 314 19.89 19.09 13.71
N VAL A 315 20.12 18.35 14.79
CA VAL A 315 19.72 18.70 16.15
C VAL A 315 20.32 20.06 16.51
#